data_AF-A0A4U9TEV9-F1
#
_entry.id   AF-A0A4U9TEV9-F1
#
_cell.length_a   1.000
_cell.length_b   1.000
_cell.length_c   1.000
_cell.angle_alpha   90.00
_cell.angle_beta   90.00
_cell.angle_gamma   90.00
#
_symmetry.space_group_name_H-M   'P 1'
#
loop_
_entity.id
_entity.type
_entity.pdbx_description
1 polymer ?
#
loop_
_entity_poly.entity_id
_entity_poly.type
_entity_poly.pdbx_seq_one_letter_code
_entity_poly.pdbx_strand_id
1 'polypeptide(L)' 'MGKKLKDKVCFTIANTLIHLLGSICFLLCVYFFFHFDTIMERVLYISGTIIVSIALTYIIPIDKNY' A
#
# COMPACT_ATOMS: atom_id res chain seq x y z
N MET A 1 13.05 -17.24 24.14
CA MET A 1 13.69 -16.32 23.17
C MET A 1 13.16 -16.41 21.74
N GLY A 2 12.70 -17.58 21.25
CA GLY A 2 12.28 -17.76 19.85
C GLY A 2 10.98 -17.05 19.39
N LYS A 3 10.01 -16.77 20.28
CA LYS A 3 8.77 -16.03 19.91
C LYS A 3 9.05 -14.57 19.51
N LYS A 4 9.79 -13.82 20.33
CA LYS A 4 10.17 -12.42 20.06
C LYS A 4 10.90 -12.20 18.72
N LEU A 5 11.69 -13.18 18.27
CA LEU A 5 12.39 -13.09 16.98
C LEU A 5 11.41 -13.29 15.80
N LYS A 6 10.49 -14.26 15.91
CA LYS A 6 9.44 -14.49 14.91
C LYS A 6 8.51 -13.29 14.77
N ASP A 7 8.16 -12.66 15.89
CA ASP A 7 7.29 -11.48 15.89
C ASP A 7 7.98 -10.28 15.23
N LYS A 8 9.27 -10.06 15.51
CA LYS A 8 10.09 -9.04 14.82
C LYS A 8 10.19 -9.26 13.32
N VAL A 9 10.45 -10.50 12.90
CA VAL A 9 10.55 -10.83 11.47
C VAL A 9 9.20 -10.64 10.77
N CYS A 10 8.10 -11.06 11.41
CA CYS A 10 6.75 -10.86 10.88
C CYS A 10 6.42 -9.36 10.72
N PHE A 11 6.79 -8.54 11.71
CA PHE A 11 6.64 -7.09 11.66
C PHE A 11 7.48 -6.46 10.54
N THR A 12 8.75 -6.86 10.40
CA THR A 12 9.62 -6.35 9.33
C THR A 12 9.06 -6.71 7.96
N ILE A 13 8.60 -7.94 7.75
CA ILE A 13 7.99 -8.39 6.49
C ILE A 13 6.72 -7.59 6.21
N ALA A 14 5.83 -7.43 7.18
CA ALA A 14 4.61 -6.64 7.02
C ALA A 14 4.93 -5.18 6.65
N ASN A 15 5.91 -4.57 7.32
CA ASN A 15 6.34 -3.21 7.04
C ASN A 15 6.94 -3.08 5.63
N THR A 16 7.78 -4.03 5.21
CA THR A 16 8.32 -4.08 3.85
C THR A 16 7.22 -4.23 2.80
N LEU A 17 6.23 -5.08 3.05
CA LEU A 17 5.09 -5.28 2.15
C LEU A 17 4.24 -4.02 2.00
N ILE A 18 4.03 -3.26 3.09
CA ILE A 18 3.29 -1.99 3.06
C ILE A 18 4.07 -0.94 2.27
N HIS A 19 5.38 -0.83 2.49
CA HIS A 19 6.22 0.06 1.71
C HIS A 19 6.19 -0.30 0.21
N LEU A 20 6.28 -1.60 -0.11
CA LEU A 20 6.18 -2.08 -1.48
C LEU A 20 4.81 -1.73 -2.10
N LEU A 21 3.72 -1.93 -1.36
CA LEU A 21 2.37 -1.59 -1.79
C LEU A 21 2.24 -0.08 -2.08
N GLY A 22 2.81 0.76 -1.21
CA GLY A 22 2.85 2.21 -1.41
C GLY A 22 3.64 2.62 -2.66
N SER A 23 4.80 1.99 -2.90
CA SER A 23 5.59 2.22 -4.11
C SER A 23 4.85 1.81 -5.38
N ILE A 24 4.17 0.66 -5.37
CA ILE A 24 3.34 0.20 -6.50
C ILE A 24 2.18 1.15 -6.74
N CYS A 25 1.50 1.61 -5.69
CA CYS A 25 0.43 2.59 -5.79
C CYS A 25 0.92 3.89 -6.44
N PHE A 26 2.10 4.38 -6.07
CA PHE A 26 2.68 5.57 -6.67
C PHE A 26 2.93 5.39 -8.17
N LEU A 27 3.54 4.27 -8.57
CA LEU A 27 3.79 3.97 -9.99
C LEU A 27 2.50 3.85 -10.78
N LEU A 28 1.46 3.23 -10.22
CA LEU A 28 0.14 3.14 -10.84
C LEU A 28 -0.52 4.51 -11.02
N CYS A 29 -0.44 5.39 -10.01
CA CYS A 29 -0.96 6.75 -10.12
C CYS A 29 -0.24 7.54 -11.22
N VAL A 30 1.09 7.42 -11.30
CA VAL A 30 1.89 8.05 -12.36
C VAL A 30 1.51 7.47 -13.72
N TYR A 31 1.39 6.16 -13.84
CA TYR A 31 0.95 5.50 -15.07
C TYR A 31 -0.42 6.01 -15.53
N PHE A 32 -1.43 6.02 -14.65
CA PHE A 32 -2.77 6.50 -14.98
C PHE A 32 -2.79 7.98 -15.34
N PHE A 33 -1.93 8.79 -14.74
CA PHE A 33 -1.79 10.20 -15.09
C PHE A 33 -1.37 10.41 -16.54
N PHE A 34 -0.49 9.56 -17.07
CA PHE A 34 -0.02 9.65 -18.46
C PHE A 34 -0.83 8.80 -19.45
N HIS A 35 -1.49 7.75 -18.98
CA HIS A 35 -2.21 6.81 -19.83
C HIS A 35 -3.58 7.33 -20.30
N PHE A 36 -4.34 7.97 -19.41
CA PHE A 36 -5.70 8.42 -19.72
C PHE A 36 -5.71 9.80 -20.36
N ASP A 37 -6.52 9.95 -21.40
CA ASP A 37 -6.62 11.19 -22.15
C ASP A 37 -7.47 12.24 -21.39
N THR A 38 -8.57 11.80 -20.77
CA THR A 38 -9.46 12.72 -20.05
C THR A 38 -9.08 12.92 -18.59
N ILE A 39 -9.25 14.17 -18.12
CA ILE A 39 -9.01 14.54 -16.71
C ILE A 39 -9.91 13.73 -15.77
N MET A 40 -11.16 13.48 -16.17
CA MET A 40 -12.12 12.75 -15.33
C MET A 40 -11.71 11.29 -15.12
N GLU A 41 -11.19 10.61 -16.16
CA GLU A 41 -10.63 9.26 -16.01
C GLU A 41 -9.42 9.27 -15.08
N ARG A 42 -8.49 10.21 -15.26
CA ARG A 42 -7.31 10.35 -14.37
C ARG A 42 -7.73 10.46 -12.91
N VAL A 43 -8.68 11.35 -12.59
CA VAL A 43 -9.15 11.54 -11.22
C VAL A 43 -9.80 10.27 -10.68
N LEU A 44 -10.65 9.59 -11.47
CA LEU A 44 -11.36 8.40 -11.04
C LEU A 44 -10.40 7.22 -10.75
N TYR A 45 -9.46 6.94 -11.65
CA TYR A 45 -8.52 5.84 -11.49
C TYR A 45 -7.47 6.11 -10.40
N ILE A 46 -6.94 7.34 -10.30
CA ILE A 46 -6.00 7.71 -9.24
C ILE A 46 -6.68 7.64 -7.86
N SER A 47 -7.86 8.24 -7.70
CA SER A 47 -8.59 8.23 -6.43
C SER A 47 -9.00 6.81 -6.02
N GLY A 48 -9.47 5.99 -6.97
CA GLY A 48 -9.77 4.58 -6.73
C GLY A 48 -8.55 3.80 -6.25
N THR A 49 -7.38 4.01 -6.88
CA THR A 49 -6.13 3.34 -6.50
C THR A 49 -5.67 3.72 -5.08
N ILE A 50 -5.82 4.99 -4.72
CA ILE A 50 -5.51 5.47 -3.36
C ILE A 50 -6.47 4.85 -2.33
N ILE A 51 -7.78 4.85 -2.60
CA ILE A 51 -8.79 4.27 -1.70
C ILE A 51 -8.52 2.79 -1.46
N VAL A 52 -8.25 2.01 -2.53
CA VAL A 52 -7.93 0.58 -2.43
C VAL A 52 -6.65 0.36 -1.61
N SER A 53 -5.61 1.17 -1.83
CA SER A 53 -4.35 1.06 -1.09
C SER A 53 -4.52 1.35 0.41
N ILE A 54 -5.35 2.34 0.76
CA ILE A 54 -5.71 2.62 2.15
C ILE A 54 -6.49 1.44 2.74
N ALA A 55 -7.51 0.94 2.05
CA ALA A 55 -8.31 -0.19 2.52
C ALA A 55 -7.46 -1.45 2.77
N LEU A 56 -6.52 -1.75 1.87
CA LEU A 56 -5.57 -2.85 2.04
C LEU A 56 -4.67 -2.67 3.27
N THR A 57 -4.23 -1.44 3.53
CA THR A 57 -3.42 -1.13 4.71
C THR A 57 -4.22 -1.31 6.02
N TYR A 58 -5.52 -0.99 6.00
CA TYR A 58 -6.40 -1.20 7.15
C TYR A 58 -6.69 -2.69 7.44
N ILE A 59 -6.62 -3.56 6.42
CA ILE A 59 -6.85 -5.00 6.57
C ILE A 59 -5.64 -5.70 7.19
N ILE A 60 -4.42 -5.19 6.97
CA ILE A 60 -3.20 -5.76 7.56
C ILE A 60 -3.18 -5.39 9.06
N PRO A 61 -3.32 -6.37 9.97
CA PRO A 61 -3.26 -6.11 11.40
C PRO A 61 -1.78 -5.86 11.77
N ILE A 62 -1.31 -4.64 11.58
CA ILE A 62 -0.05 -4.21 12.20
C ILE A 62 -0.39 -3.99 13.67
N ASP A 63 0.00 -4.94 14.51
CA ASP A 63 -0.04 -4.77 15.95
C ASP A 63 0.72 -3.47 16.30
N LYS A 64 -0.03 -2.43 16.70
CA LYS A 64 0.51 -1.11 17.05
C LYS A 64 1.17 -1.09 18.44
N ASN A 65 1.39 -2.24 19.07
CA ASN A 65 1.71 -2.37 20.49
C ASN A 65 3.17 -2.74 20.76
N TYR A 66 4.08 -2.49 19.81
CA TYR A 66 5.53 -2.57 20.02
C TYR A 66 6.16 -1.21 20.31
#